data_AF-A4C4P2-F1
#
_entry.id   AF-A4C4P2-F1
#
_cell.length_a   1.000
_cell.length_b   1.000
_cell.length_c   1.000
_cell.angle_alpha   90.00
_cell.angle_beta   90.00
_cell.angle_gamma   90.00
#
_symmetry.space_group_name_H-M   'P 1'
#
loop_
_entity.id
_entity.type
_entity.pdbx_description
1 polymer ?
#
loop_
_entity_poly.entity_id
_entity_poly.type
_entity_poly.pdbx_seq_one_letter_code
_entity_poly.pdbx_strand_id
1 'polypeptide(L)'
;MNSLDYALLEKRGYTLRHSILILLIIILASCEQPNLTKITIGTNLWPGYEPLYVANEKGAFKDLNVSFIEYRSTSQVLNGIRQGTLDLAAVTLDEAVRLKSQHVDIEII
;
A
#
# COMPACT_ATOMS: atom_id res chain seq x y z
N MET A 1 -17.57 51.00 -34.35
CA MET A 1 -17.32 49.63 -33.86
C MET A 1 -16.52 48.93 -34.94
N ASN A 2 -15.21 48.71 -34.73
CA ASN A 2 -14.25 48.46 -35.82
C ASN A 2 -14.01 46.96 -36.06
N SER A 3 -13.52 46.61 -37.26
CA SER A 3 -13.11 45.25 -37.65
C SER A 3 -12.11 44.59 -36.69
N LEU A 4 -11.33 45.40 -35.95
CA LEU A 4 -10.37 44.97 -34.94
C LEU A 4 -11.03 44.41 -33.66
N ASP A 5 -12.23 44.88 -33.31
CA ASP A 5 -12.96 44.44 -32.11
C ASP A 5 -13.49 43.01 -32.26
N TYR A 6 -13.91 42.62 -33.47
CA TYR A 6 -14.40 41.28 -33.79
C TYR A 6 -13.29 40.22 -33.69
N ALA A 7 -12.09 40.53 -34.19
CA ALA A 7 -10.94 39.62 -34.13
C ALA A 7 -10.44 39.38 -32.69
N LEU A 8 -10.61 40.36 -31.80
CA LEU A 8 -10.28 40.22 -30.37
C LEU A 8 -11.29 39.35 -29.62
N LEU A 9 -12.58 39.44 -29.95
CA LEU A 9 -13.63 38.59 -29.37
C LEU A 9 -13.48 37.13 -29.81
N GLU A 10 -13.14 36.89 -31.08
CA GLU A 10 -12.91 35.55 -31.61
C GLU A 10 -11.72 34.87 -30.92
N LYS A 11 -10.56 35.56 -30.84
CA LYS A 11 -9.35 35.07 -30.15
C LYS A 11 -9.61 34.73 -28.68
N ARG A 12 -10.44 35.54 -28.00
CA ARG A 12 -10.78 35.37 -26.58
C ARG A 12 -11.72 34.18 -26.32
N GLY A 13 -12.57 33.83 -27.30
CA GLY A 13 -13.36 32.60 -27.28
C GLY A 13 -12.52 31.35 -27.51
N TYR A 14 -11.56 31.41 -28.44
CA TYR A 14 -10.63 30.29 -28.65
C TYR A 14 -9.75 30.04 -27.44
N THR A 15 -9.14 31.06 -26.83
CA THR A 15 -8.30 30.86 -25.63
C THR A 15 -9.08 30.27 -24.47
N LEU A 16 -10.31 30.73 -24.20
CA LEU A 16 -11.17 30.18 -23.15
C LEU A 16 -11.52 28.71 -23.40
N ARG A 17 -11.83 28.32 -24.65
CA ARG A 17 -12.12 26.93 -25.02
C ARG A 17 -10.91 26.02 -24.82
N HIS A 18 -9.71 26.47 -25.18
CA HIS A 18 -8.48 25.71 -24.96
C HIS A 18 -8.17 25.57 -23.47
N SER A 19 -8.38 26.61 -22.66
CA SER A 19 -8.21 26.54 -21.21
C SER A 19 -9.16 25.52 -20.56
N ILE A 20 -10.41 25.46 -21.01
CA ILE A 20 -11.40 24.47 -20.51
C ILE A 20 -10.99 23.05 -20.91
N LEU A 21 -10.54 22.84 -22.15
CA LEU A 21 -10.06 21.54 -22.63
C LEU A 21 -8.82 21.06 -21.87
N ILE A 22 -7.86 21.96 -21.62
CA ILE A 22 -6.66 21.64 -20.84
C ILE A 22 -7.04 21.28 -19.41
N LEU A 23 -7.93 22.05 -18.78
CA LEU A 23 -8.41 21.76 -17.42
C LEU A 23 -9.13 20.41 -17.35
N LEU A 24 -9.95 20.08 -18.35
CA LEU A 24 -10.64 18.79 -18.43
C LEU A 24 -9.65 17.62 -18.53
N ILE A 25 -8.60 17.78 -19.35
CA ILE A 25 -7.54 16.78 -19.50
C ILE A 25 -6.79 16.56 -18.18
N ILE A 26 -6.49 17.62 -17.43
CA ILE A 26 -5.83 17.53 -16.12
C ILE A 26 -6.70 16.77 -15.11
N ILE A 27 -8.01 17.02 -15.09
CA ILE A 27 -8.95 16.32 -14.20
C ILE A 27 -9.03 14.83 -14.54
N LEU A 28 -9.08 14.49 -15.83
CA LEU A 28 -9.11 13.10 -16.30
C LEU A 28 -7.79 12.35 -16.03
N ALA A 29 -6.65 13.05 -15.98
CA ALA A 29 -5.34 12.47 -15.69
C ALA A 29 -5.10 12.18 -14.20
N SER A 30 -5.98 12.63 -13.29
CA SER A 30 -5.83 12.44 -11.85
C SER A 30 -6.31 11.08 -11.32
N CYS A 31 -6.48 10.09 -12.21
CA CYS A 31 -6.83 8.74 -11.82
C CYS A 31 -5.63 8.07 -11.12
N GLU A 32 -5.60 8.15 -9.80
CA GLU A 32 -4.57 7.52 -8.97
C GLU A 32 -4.86 6.01 -8.87
N GLN A 33 -3.86 5.18 -9.15
CA GLN A 33 -3.97 3.74 -8.92
C GLN A 33 -4.04 3.46 -7.41
N PRO A 34 -4.80 2.46 -6.95
CA PRO A 34 -4.79 2.07 -5.55
C PRO A 34 -3.36 1.65 -5.16
N ASN A 35 -2.68 2.49 -4.38
CA ASN A 35 -1.40 2.14 -3.79
C ASN A 35 -1.66 1.18 -2.64
N LEU A 36 -1.61 -0.12 -2.94
CA LEU A 36 -1.71 -1.15 -1.91
C LEU A 36 -0.50 -1.04 -0.98
N THR A 37 -0.75 -0.56 0.24
CA THR A 37 0.25 -0.51 1.31
C THR A 37 0.89 -1.89 1.45
N LYS A 38 2.22 -1.93 1.41
CA LYS A 38 2.97 -3.18 1.55
C LYS A 38 2.79 -3.70 2.98
N ILE A 39 2.39 -4.97 3.09
CA ILE A 39 2.24 -5.70 4.34
C ILE A 39 3.38 -6.71 4.42
N THR A 40 4.20 -6.61 5.46
CA THR A 40 5.39 -7.43 5.68
C THR A 40 5.13 -8.45 6.78
N ILE A 41 5.15 -9.73 6.41
CA ILE A 41 4.90 -10.85 7.33
C ILE A 41 6.21 -11.56 7.65
N GLY A 42 6.61 -11.56 8.91
CA GLY A 42 7.78 -12.28 9.40
C GLY A 42 7.43 -13.68 9.89
N THR A 43 8.24 -14.66 9.51
CA THR A 43 8.14 -16.04 10.02
C THR A 43 9.54 -16.56 10.32
N ASN A 44 9.65 -17.61 11.13
CA ASN A 44 10.83 -18.47 11.10
C ASN A 44 10.53 -19.76 10.32
N LEU A 45 11.56 -20.52 9.97
CA LEU A 45 11.38 -21.81 9.29
C LEU A 45 10.68 -22.83 10.20
N TRP A 46 9.37 -23.01 10.01
CA TRP A 46 8.56 -23.99 10.71
C TRP A 46 7.40 -24.46 9.81
N PRO A 47 7.18 -25.78 9.61
CA PRO A 47 6.15 -26.28 8.71
C PRO A 47 4.72 -25.81 9.02
N GLY A 48 4.42 -25.42 10.26
CA GLY A 48 3.09 -24.92 10.62
C GLY A 48 2.75 -23.56 10.00
N TYR A 49 3.71 -22.83 9.44
CA TYR A 49 3.47 -21.57 8.71
C TYR A 49 3.36 -21.77 7.18
N GLU A 50 3.62 -22.97 6.68
CA GLU A 50 3.52 -23.32 5.26
C GLU A 50 2.17 -22.93 4.60
N PRO A 51 1.01 -23.07 5.28
CA PRO A 51 -0.26 -22.62 4.70
C PRO A 51 -0.26 -21.15 4.24
N LEU A 52 0.50 -20.27 4.90
CA LEU A 52 0.63 -18.86 4.49
C LEU A 52 1.40 -18.72 3.17
N TYR A 53 2.47 -19.49 3.01
CA TYR A 53 3.28 -19.52 1.79
C TYR A 53 2.51 -20.11 0.63
N VAL A 54 1.82 -21.24 0.84
CA VAL A 54 0.94 -21.84 -0.18
C VAL A 54 -0.17 -20.87 -0.57
N ALA A 55 -0.79 -20.18 0.38
CA ALA A 55 -1.81 -19.16 0.08
C ALA A 55 -1.23 -18.03 -0.80
N ASN A 56 -0.01 -17.58 -0.51
CA ASN A 56 0.69 -16.58 -1.31
C ASN A 56 0.96 -17.08 -2.74
N GLU A 57 1.50 -18.30 -2.89
CA GLU A 57 1.75 -18.91 -4.21
C GLU A 57 0.48 -19.12 -5.02
N LYS A 58 -0.65 -19.42 -4.37
CA LYS A 58 -1.96 -19.57 -5.02
C LYS A 58 -2.66 -18.24 -5.30
N GLY A 59 -2.06 -17.10 -4.97
CA GLY A 59 -2.64 -15.78 -5.19
C GLY A 59 -3.84 -15.48 -4.28
N ALA A 60 -3.93 -16.11 -3.11
CA ALA A 60 -5.00 -15.85 -2.14
C ALA A 60 -4.98 -14.39 -1.63
N PHE A 61 -3.82 -13.73 -1.68
CA PHE A 61 -3.63 -12.33 -1.28
C PHE A 61 -3.69 -11.34 -2.47
N LYS A 62 -4.32 -11.70 -3.60
CA LYS A 62 -4.32 -10.91 -4.86
C LYS A 62 -4.68 -9.42 -4.74
N ASP A 63 -5.49 -9.05 -3.75
CA ASP A 63 -5.94 -7.67 -3.51
C ASP A 63 -5.10 -6.97 -2.43
N LEU A 64 -4.00 -7.59 -1.99
CA LEU A 64 -3.06 -7.13 -0.98
C LEU A 64 -1.62 -7.16 -1.51
N ASN A 65 -0.79 -6.23 -1.04
CA ASN A 65 0.64 -6.22 -1.35
C ASN A 65 1.42 -6.91 -0.23
N VAL A 66 1.41 -8.24 -0.21
CA VAL A 66 2.03 -9.05 0.86
C VAL A 66 3.47 -9.42 0.53
N SER A 67 4.37 -9.28 1.50
CA SER A 67 5.78 -9.67 1.42
C SER A 67 6.15 -10.53 2.60
N PHE A 68 6.64 -11.74 2.35
CA PHE A 68 7.14 -12.62 3.39
C PHE A 68 8.64 -12.39 3.64
N ILE A 69 9.03 -12.40 4.91
CA ILE A 69 10.42 -12.45 5.34
C ILE A 69 10.61 -13.69 6.19
N GLU A 70 11.35 -14.66 5.66
CA GLU A 70 11.73 -15.86 6.40
C GLU A 70 13.03 -15.61 7.17
N TYR A 71 12.94 -15.70 8.48
CA TYR A 71 14.07 -15.58 9.40
C TYR A 71 14.59 -16.95 9.83
N ARG A 72 15.85 -16.97 10.31
CA ARG A 72 16.49 -18.19 10.81
C ARG A 72 16.06 -18.58 12.23
N SER A 73 15.46 -17.64 12.97
CA SER A 73 15.04 -17.86 14.35
C SER A 73 13.86 -16.97 14.72
N THR A 74 13.04 -17.42 15.67
CA THR A 74 11.90 -16.63 16.14
C THR A 74 12.31 -15.34 16.84
N SER A 75 13.48 -15.32 17.51
CA SER A 75 14.02 -14.10 18.11
C SER A 75 14.17 -12.95 17.11
N GLN A 76 14.51 -13.25 15.85
CA GLN A 76 14.59 -12.23 14.81
C GLN A 76 13.21 -11.72 14.38
N VAL A 77 12.22 -12.61 14.27
CA VAL A 77 10.81 -12.24 14.01
C VAL A 77 10.29 -11.31 15.11
N LEU A 78 10.50 -11.68 16.38
CA LEU A 78 10.07 -10.90 17.54
C LEU A 78 10.78 -9.53 17.61
N ASN A 79 12.06 -9.46 17.22
CA ASN A 79 12.77 -8.18 17.09
C ASN A 79 12.17 -7.30 16.00
N GLY A 80 11.80 -7.88 14.86
CA GLY A 80 11.20 -7.15 13.76
C GLY A 80 9.87 -6.50 14.15
N ILE A 81 9.00 -7.25 14.85
CA ILE A 81 7.76 -6.70 15.41
C ILE A 81 8.02 -5.58 16.40
N ARG A 82 8.96 -5.77 17.35
CA ARG A 82 9.30 -4.72 18.33
C ARG A 82 9.83 -3.44 17.69
N GLN A 83 10.54 -3.55 16.57
CA GLN A 83 11.13 -2.41 15.86
C GLN A 83 10.17 -1.79 14.85
N GLY A 84 8.97 -2.37 14.65
CA GLY A 84 8.03 -1.93 13.63
C GLY A 84 8.52 -2.16 12.20
N THR A 85 9.46 -3.09 11.99
CA THR A 85 9.92 -3.48 10.64
C THR A 85 9.10 -4.60 10.03
N LEU A 86 8.22 -5.22 10.82
CA LEU A 86 7.23 -6.21 10.41
C LEU A 86 5.84 -5.73 10.78
N ASP A 87 4.87 -5.96 9.91
CA ASP A 87 3.46 -5.66 10.15
C ASP A 87 2.75 -6.84 10.83
N LEU A 88 3.13 -8.08 10.47
CA LEU A 88 2.64 -9.30 11.09
C LEU A 88 3.77 -10.27 11.40
N ALA A 89 3.57 -11.12 12.40
CA ALA A 89 4.48 -12.20 12.74
C ALA A 89 3.74 -13.50 13.00
N ALA A 90 4.19 -14.57 12.34
CA ALA A 90 3.78 -15.93 12.68
C ALA A 90 4.68 -16.44 13.80
N VAL A 91 4.10 -16.59 14.99
CA VAL A 91 4.78 -16.97 16.23
C VAL A 91 3.90 -17.91 17.04
N THR A 92 4.48 -18.60 18.02
CA THR A 92 3.66 -19.40 18.94
C THR A 92 2.90 -18.49 19.91
N LEU A 93 1.82 -19.02 20.50
CA LEU A 93 0.97 -18.24 21.41
C LEU A 93 1.74 -17.73 22.65
N ASP A 94 2.65 -18.53 23.21
CA ASP A 94 3.46 -18.11 24.37
C ASP A 94 4.38 -16.92 24.05
N GLU A 95 4.88 -16.83 22.81
CA GLU A 95 5.69 -15.70 22.35
C GLU A 95 4.84 -14.44 22.13
N ALA A 96 3.64 -14.58 21.59
CA ALA A 96 2.69 -13.48 21.44
C ALA A 96 2.25 -12.93 22.81
N VAL A 97 1.95 -13.81 23.78
CA VAL A 97 1.64 -13.41 25.16
C VAL A 97 2.84 -12.70 25.81
N ARG A 98 4.07 -13.17 25.54
CA ARG A 98 5.29 -12.52 26.02
C ARG A 98 5.49 -11.11 25.43
N LEU A 99 5.15 -10.89 24.16
CA LEU A 99 5.18 -9.55 23.56
C LEU A 99 4.15 -8.62 24.22
N LYS A 100 2.93 -9.12 24.45
CA LYS A 100 1.89 -8.35 25.15
C LYS A 100 2.27 -7.98 26.58
N SER A 101 2.87 -8.89 27.33
CA SER A 101 3.34 -8.59 28.70
C SER A 101 4.49 -7.58 28.73
N GLN A 102 5.21 -7.44 27.62
CA GLN A 102 6.23 -6.41 27.40
C GLN A 102 5.65 -5.09 26.87
N HIS A 103 4.32 -4.93 26.85
CA HIS A 103 3.61 -3.74 26.35
C HIS A 103 3.87 -3.42 24.88
N VAL A 104 4.21 -4.43 24.07
CA VAL A 104 4.27 -4.27 22.61
C VAL A 104 2.84 -4.20 22.09
N ASP A 105 2.54 -3.19 21.29
CA ASP A 105 1.20 -2.96 20.72
C ASP A 105 0.96 -3.91 19.52
N ILE A 106 0.48 -5.11 19.83
CA ILE A 106 0.14 -6.15 18.86
C ILE A 106 -1.30 -6.63 19.06
N GLU A 107 -1.86 -7.37 18.10
CA GLU A 107 -3.11 -8.10 18.27
C GLU A 107 -2.87 -9.58 17.93
N ILE A 108 -3.56 -10.49 18.64
CA ILE A 108 -3.50 -11.93 18.38
C ILE A 108 -4.76 -12.28 17.58
N ILE A 109 -4.57 -12.77 16.36
CA ILE A 109 -5.63 -13.06 15.37
C ILE A 109 -5.79 -14.57 15.20
#